data_AF-A0A5N4CT24-F1
#
_entry.id   AF-A0A5N4CT24-F1
#
_cell.length_a   1.000
_cell.length_b   1.000
_cell.length_c   1.000
_cell.angle_alpha   90.00
_cell.angle_beta   90.00
_cell.angle_gamma   90.00
#
_symmetry.space_group_name_H-M   'P 1'
#
loop_
_entity.id
_entity.type
_entity.pdbx_description
1 polymer ?
#
loop_
_entity_poly.entity_id
_entity_poly.type
_entity_poly.pdbx_seq_one_letter_code
_entity_poly.pdbx_strand_id
1 'polypeptide(L)'
;MNFLLSWVHWSLALLLYLHHAKWSQAAPMTAGEQKPHEVVKFMDVYQRSYCRPIETLVDIFQEYPDEIEYIFKPSCVPLMRCGGCCNDEGLECVPTEEFNITMQIMRIKPHQGQHIGEMSFLQHNKCECRPKKDRARQEKCSQGHSLGLVDVTSRGGEPGWRKEPPSGFREPDVSPGKTDT
;
A
#
# COMPACT_ATOMS: atom_id res chain seq x y z
N MET A 1 57.08 26.49 -39.08
CA MET A 1 56.08 27.07 -38.16
C MET A 1 54.98 26.04 -37.82
N ASN A 2 55.34 24.84 -37.35
CA ASN A 2 54.39 23.73 -37.10
C ASN A 2 54.46 23.15 -35.67
N PHE A 3 55.46 23.56 -34.87
CA PHE A 3 55.64 23.04 -33.51
C PHE A 3 54.56 23.54 -32.54
N LEU A 4 54.15 24.81 -32.67
CA LEU A 4 53.10 25.39 -31.83
C LEU A 4 51.73 24.76 -32.10
N LEU A 5 51.41 24.48 -33.37
CA LEU A 5 50.17 23.81 -33.75
C LEU A 5 50.10 22.38 -33.18
N SER A 6 51.24 21.68 -33.23
CA SER A 6 51.37 20.34 -32.64
C SER A 6 51.14 20.39 -31.12
N TRP A 7 51.80 21.31 -30.41
CA TRP A 7 51.64 21.49 -28.96
C TRP A 7 50.19 21.77 -28.52
N VAL A 8 49.48 22.60 -29.26
CA VAL A 8 48.06 22.89 -28.99
C VAL A 8 47.22 21.63 -29.21
N HIS A 9 47.51 20.85 -30.26
CA HIS A 9 46.78 19.61 -30.55
C HIS A 9 46.97 18.54 -29.47
N TRP A 10 48.21 18.34 -29.00
CA TRP A 10 48.51 17.40 -27.92
C TRP A 10 47.90 17.85 -26.59
N SER A 11 47.90 19.15 -26.31
CA SER A 11 47.28 19.70 -25.10
C SER A 11 45.75 19.50 -25.12
N LEU A 12 45.10 19.73 -26.27
CA LEU A 12 43.67 19.50 -26.44
C LEU A 12 43.32 18.02 -26.34
N ALA A 13 44.13 17.14 -26.94
CA ALA A 13 43.96 15.69 -26.84
C ALA A 13 44.08 15.19 -25.39
N LEU A 14 45.04 15.72 -24.63
CA LEU A 14 45.21 15.40 -23.20
C LEU A 14 44.01 15.87 -22.37
N LEU A 15 43.51 17.09 -22.62
CA LEU A 15 42.32 17.62 -21.95
C LEU A 15 41.07 16.80 -22.24
N LEU A 16 40.85 16.42 -23.51
CA LEU A 16 39.74 15.54 -23.89
C LEU A 16 39.89 14.16 -23.24
N TYR A 17 41.08 13.58 -23.21
CA TYR A 17 41.35 12.31 -22.55
C TYR A 17 41.00 12.35 -21.05
N LEU A 18 41.40 13.41 -20.35
CA LEU A 18 41.08 13.60 -18.93
C LEU A 18 39.58 13.81 -18.70
N HIS A 19 38.89 14.50 -19.61
CA HIS A 19 37.44 14.68 -19.53
C HIS A 19 36.69 13.36 -19.71
N HIS A 20 37.11 12.51 -20.67
CA HIS A 20 36.56 11.16 -20.86
C HIS A 20 36.91 10.21 -19.69
N ALA A 21 38.11 10.31 -19.12
CA ALA A 21 38.49 9.55 -17.93
C ALA A 21 37.66 9.94 -16.70
N LYS A 22 37.31 11.22 -16.55
CA LYS A 22 36.45 11.71 -15.46
C LYS A 22 34.98 11.34 -15.65
N TRP A 23 34.49 11.27 -16.89
CA TRP A 23 33.11 10.82 -17.20
C TRP A 23 32.94 9.29 -17.16
N SER A 24 34.01 8.52 -17.40
CA SER A 24 33.98 7.05 -17.29
C SER A 24 34.01 6.53 -15.85
N GLN A 25 34.26 7.39 -14.86
CA GLN A 25 34.20 7.04 -13.43
C GLN A 25 32.78 7.03 -12.84
N ALA A 26 31.73 7.23 -13.65
CA ALA A 26 30.33 7.20 -13.20
C ALA A 26 29.69 5.80 -13.16
N ALA A 27 30.48 4.74 -13.33
CA ALA A 27 30.03 3.38 -13.07
C ALA A 27 31.06 2.70 -12.14
N PRO A 28 30.79 2.56 -10.83
CA PRO A 28 31.51 1.58 -10.04
C PRO A 28 31.26 0.22 -10.71
N MET A 29 32.30 -0.34 -11.35
CA MET A 29 32.32 -1.75 -11.66
C MET A 29 32.42 -2.46 -10.32
N THR A 30 31.27 -2.72 -9.70
CA THR A 30 31.20 -3.63 -8.56
C THR A 30 31.58 -5.00 -9.11
N ALA A 31 32.87 -5.31 -8.96
CA ALA A 31 33.33 -6.69 -8.82
C ALA A 31 32.30 -7.38 -7.91
N GLY A 32 31.73 -8.48 -8.39
CA GLY A 32 30.56 -9.12 -7.80
C GLY A 32 30.74 -9.38 -6.31
N GLU A 33 30.35 -8.39 -5.51
CA GLU A 33 30.19 -8.53 -4.09
C GLU A 33 28.91 -9.34 -3.96
N GLN A 34 29.07 -10.64 -3.74
CA GLN A 34 27.96 -11.51 -3.40
C GLN A 34 27.33 -10.90 -2.15
N LYS A 35 26.27 -10.11 -2.34
CA LYS A 35 25.50 -9.54 -1.24
C LYS A 35 25.15 -10.72 -0.34
N PRO A 36 25.61 -10.75 0.92
CA PRO A 36 25.33 -11.87 1.81
C PRO A 36 23.82 -12.09 1.83
N HIS A 37 23.40 -13.35 1.88
CA HIS A 37 21.99 -13.72 1.92
C HIS A 37 21.33 -13.08 3.16
N GLU A 38 20.74 -11.91 2.95
CA GLU A 38 20.20 -11.05 3.99
C GLU A 38 18.80 -11.55 4.34
N VAL A 39 18.67 -12.22 5.49
CA VAL A 39 17.38 -12.69 6.00
C VAL A 39 16.75 -11.58 6.82
N VAL A 40 15.59 -11.08 6.37
CA VAL A 40 14.75 -10.18 7.16
C VAL A 40 14.22 -10.94 8.38
N LYS A 41 14.44 -10.42 9.59
CA LYS A 41 14.06 -11.13 10.81
C LYS A 41 12.55 -11.21 10.94
N PHE A 42 12.05 -12.26 11.61
CA PHE A 42 10.62 -12.48 11.83
C PHE A 42 9.90 -11.24 12.39
N MET A 43 10.44 -10.62 13.44
CA MET A 43 9.81 -9.43 14.05
C MET A 43 9.75 -8.25 13.08
N ASP A 44 10.75 -8.09 12.21
CA ASP A 44 10.74 -7.03 11.19
C ASP A 44 9.66 -7.30 10.13
N VAL A 45 9.50 -8.56 9.72
CA VAL A 45 8.41 -8.96 8.80
C VAL A 45 7.05 -8.67 9.45
N TYR A 46 6.84 -9.18 10.66
CA TYR A 46 5.59 -9.03 11.41
C TYR A 46 5.20 -7.56 11.62
N GLN A 47 6.13 -6.72 12.08
CA GLN A 47 5.86 -5.29 12.31
C GLN A 47 5.62 -4.51 11.01
N ARG A 48 6.32 -4.86 9.93
CA ARG A 48 6.13 -4.20 8.63
C ARG A 48 4.85 -4.63 7.93
N SER A 49 4.38 -5.85 8.16
CA SER A 49 3.14 -6.37 7.59
C SER A 49 1.90 -6.07 8.43
N TYR A 50 2.05 -5.65 9.68
CA TYR A 50 0.92 -5.38 10.57
C TYR A 50 0.06 -4.20 10.08
N CYS A 51 -1.26 -4.30 10.31
CA CYS A 51 -2.28 -3.33 9.91
C CYS A 51 -1.88 -1.88 10.22
N ARG A 52 -1.73 -1.07 9.16
CA ARG A 52 -1.40 0.36 9.23
C ARG A 52 -1.80 1.11 7.95
N PRO A 53 -1.77 2.45 7.94
CA PRO A 53 -1.84 3.22 6.70
C PRO A 53 -0.62 2.94 5.81
N ILE A 54 -0.84 2.57 4.55
CA ILE A 54 0.19 2.31 3.55
C ILE A 54 -0.16 3.09 2.28
N GLU A 55 0.86 3.69 1.67
CA GLU A 55 0.71 4.34 0.37
C GLU A 55 0.32 3.30 -0.70
N THR A 56 -0.86 3.48 -1.26
CA THR A 56 -1.46 2.57 -2.24
C THR A 56 -1.84 3.38 -3.48
N LEU A 57 -1.48 2.89 -4.67
CA LEU A 57 -1.93 3.48 -5.92
C LEU A 57 -3.37 3.05 -6.20
N VAL A 58 -4.26 4.03 -6.27
CA VAL A 58 -5.69 3.80 -6.49
C VAL A 58 -6.08 4.40 -7.84
N ASP A 59 -6.82 3.62 -8.63
CA ASP A 59 -7.33 4.07 -9.93
C ASP A 59 -8.46 5.10 -9.74
N ILE A 60 -8.35 6.23 -10.44
CA ILE A 60 -9.31 7.34 -10.30
C ILE A 60 -10.71 6.93 -10.78
N PHE A 61 -10.84 6.09 -11.81
CA PHE A 61 -12.13 5.62 -12.29
C PHE A 61 -12.86 4.72 -11.28
N GLN A 62 -12.11 3.98 -10.45
CA GLN A 62 -12.73 3.15 -9.41
C GLN A 62 -13.32 4.01 -8.28
N GLU A 63 -12.68 5.13 -7.97
CA GLU A 63 -13.16 6.08 -6.95
C GLU A 63 -14.29 6.97 -7.50
N TYR A 64 -14.25 7.31 -8.79
CA TYR A 64 -15.21 8.17 -9.48
C TYR A 64 -15.83 7.48 -10.71
N PRO A 65 -16.64 6.42 -10.52
CA PRO A 65 -17.22 5.68 -11.62
C PRO A 65 -18.22 6.51 -12.45
N ASP A 66 -18.75 7.60 -11.88
CA ASP A 66 -19.71 8.49 -12.55
C ASP A 66 -19.05 9.45 -13.56
N GLU A 67 -17.73 9.70 -13.46
CA GLU A 67 -16.99 10.59 -14.38
C GLU A 67 -16.55 9.88 -15.67
N ILE A 68 -17.47 9.18 -16.35
CA ILE A 68 -17.17 8.35 -17.54
C ILE A 68 -16.75 9.14 -18.79
N GLU A 69 -16.99 10.45 -18.83
CA GLU A 69 -16.71 11.30 -19.99
C GLU A 69 -15.24 11.77 -20.06
N TYR A 70 -14.48 11.58 -18.98
CA TYR A 70 -13.11 12.05 -18.86
C TYR A 70 -12.13 10.88 -18.87
N ILE A 71 -10.97 11.13 -19.47
CA ILE A 71 -9.75 10.34 -19.30
C ILE A 71 -8.84 11.12 -18.37
N PHE A 72 -8.42 10.50 -17.27
CA PHE A 72 -7.58 11.15 -16.26
C PHE A 72 -6.09 10.97 -16.53
N LYS A 73 -5.33 12.04 -16.30
CA LYS A 73 -3.86 12.00 -16.22
C LYS A 73 -3.39 12.65 -14.90
N PRO A 74 -2.68 11.91 -14.02
CA PRO A 74 -2.44 10.46 -14.08
C PRO A 74 -3.76 9.66 -13.98
N SER A 75 -3.74 8.37 -14.36
CA SER A 75 -4.92 7.50 -14.22
C SER A 75 -5.08 6.92 -12.80
N CYS A 76 -4.02 6.95 -12.00
CA CYS A 76 -4.01 6.54 -10.60
C CYS A 76 -3.30 7.59 -9.73
N VAL A 77 -3.64 7.62 -8.44
CA VAL A 77 -3.06 8.54 -7.45
C VAL A 77 -2.57 7.77 -6.21
N PRO A 78 -1.45 8.21 -5.59
CA PRO A 78 -1.00 7.64 -4.33
C PRO A 78 -1.87 8.12 -3.17
N LEU A 79 -2.52 7.20 -2.46
CA LEU A 79 -3.34 7.49 -1.29
C LEU A 79 -2.95 6.62 -0.11
N MET A 80 -3.03 7.17 1.10
CA MET A 80 -2.91 6.37 2.30
C MET A 80 -4.18 5.54 2.50
N ARG A 81 -4.05 4.22 2.43
CA ARG A 81 -5.14 3.27 2.66
C ARG A 81 -4.71 2.26 3.71
N CYS A 82 -5.69 1.71 4.43
CA CYS A 82 -5.40 0.67 5.42
C CYS A 82 -5.00 -0.60 4.69
N GLY A 83 -3.87 -1.15 5.08
CA GLY A 83 -3.34 -2.38 4.51
C GLY A 83 -2.48 -3.14 5.52
N GLY A 84 -2.21 -4.39 5.20
CA GLY A 84 -1.48 -5.30 6.07
C GLY A 84 -2.36 -6.45 6.58
N CYS A 85 -1.77 -7.30 7.40
CA CYS A 85 -2.44 -8.42 8.04
C CYS A 85 -2.78 -8.11 9.51
N CYS A 86 -3.76 -8.85 10.01
CA CYS A 86 -4.07 -8.98 11.43
C CYS A 86 -3.61 -10.35 11.93
N ASN A 87 -3.54 -10.52 13.25
CA ASN A 87 -3.05 -11.75 13.87
C ASN A 87 -4.00 -12.94 13.75
N ASP A 88 -5.26 -12.66 13.44
CA ASP A 88 -6.33 -13.65 13.39
C ASP A 88 -7.18 -13.42 12.12
N GLU A 89 -7.59 -14.51 11.47
CA GLU A 89 -8.36 -14.46 10.22
C GLU A 89 -9.79 -13.94 10.41
N GLY A 90 -10.31 -14.00 11.64
CA GLY A 90 -11.57 -13.38 12.06
C GLY A 90 -11.48 -11.87 12.22
N LEU A 91 -10.29 -11.26 12.11
CA LEU A 91 -10.08 -9.82 12.13
C LEU A 91 -9.90 -9.25 10.71
N GLU A 92 -10.35 -8.02 10.51
CA GLU A 92 -10.11 -7.21 9.32
C GLU A 92 -9.41 -5.90 9.69
N CYS A 93 -8.49 -5.45 8.82
CA CYS A 93 -7.80 -4.17 8.96
C CYS A 93 -8.68 -3.06 8.39
N VAL A 94 -9.22 -2.21 9.26
CA VAL A 94 -10.20 -1.18 8.89
C VAL A 94 -9.75 0.21 9.34
N PRO A 95 -10.14 1.28 8.63
CA PRO A 95 -9.86 2.64 9.06
C PRO A 95 -10.64 3.00 10.33
N THR A 96 -9.99 3.77 11.20
CA THR A 96 -10.60 4.37 12.39
C THR A 96 -10.64 5.89 12.32
N GLU A 97 -9.85 6.48 11.45
CA GLU A 97 -9.83 7.92 11.17
C GLU A 97 -9.56 8.14 9.69
N GLU A 98 -10.38 8.98 9.06
CA GLU A 98 -10.35 9.26 7.62
C GLU A 98 -10.40 10.77 7.35
N PHE A 99 -9.81 11.19 6.24
CA PHE A 99 -9.89 12.57 5.77
C PHE A 99 -9.78 12.61 4.24
N ASN A 100 -10.24 13.71 3.64
CA ASN A 100 -10.10 13.93 2.20
C ASN A 100 -8.86 14.76 1.90
N ILE A 101 -8.08 14.34 0.90
CA ILE A 101 -7.02 15.14 0.30
C ILE A 101 -7.49 15.66 -1.06
N THR A 102 -7.09 16.87 -1.43
CA THR A 102 -7.37 17.41 -2.77
C THR A 102 -6.11 17.41 -3.61
N MET A 103 -6.21 16.89 -4.84
CA MET A 103 -5.13 16.82 -5.80
C MET A 103 -5.54 17.46 -7.13
N GLN A 104 -4.56 17.99 -7.85
CA GLN A 104 -4.77 18.47 -9.22
C GLN A 104 -4.61 17.31 -10.20
N ILE A 105 -5.67 17.05 -10.97
CA ILE A 105 -5.74 15.99 -11.96
C ILE A 105 -6.06 16.61 -13.32
N MET A 106 -5.36 16.16 -14.36
CA MET A 106 -5.68 16.56 -15.72
C MET A 106 -6.87 15.73 -16.22
N ARG A 107 -7.98 16.41 -16.51
CA ARG A 107 -9.17 15.84 -17.12
C ARG A 107 -9.14 16.06 -18.63
N ILE A 108 -9.21 14.99 -19.39
CA ILE A 108 -9.20 15.03 -20.86
C ILE A 108 -10.56 14.55 -21.36
N LYS A 109 -11.27 15.42 -22.08
CA LYS A 109 -12.51 15.04 -22.75
C LYS A 109 -12.20 14.83 -24.23
N PRO A 110 -12.36 13.60 -24.76
CA PRO A 110 -12.08 13.32 -26.16
C PRO A 110 -12.80 14.31 -27.09
N HIS A 111 -12.08 14.84 -28.08
CA HIS A 111 -12.58 15.83 -29.04
C HIS A 111 -12.98 17.22 -28.50
N GLN A 112 -12.92 17.47 -27.18
CA GLN A 112 -13.32 18.75 -26.59
C GLN A 112 -12.17 19.49 -25.89
N GLY A 113 -11.11 18.80 -25.50
CA GLY A 113 -9.89 19.40 -24.97
C GLY A 113 -9.46 18.79 -23.62
N GLN A 114 -8.54 19.48 -22.94
CA GLN A 114 -8.01 19.07 -21.65
C GLN A 114 -7.89 20.26 -20.71
N HIS A 115 -8.11 20.04 -19.42
CA HIS A 115 -7.90 21.04 -18.38
C HIS A 115 -7.39 20.38 -17.09
N ILE A 116 -6.74 21.16 -16.23
CA ILE A 116 -6.38 20.73 -14.88
C ILE A 116 -7.53 21.13 -13.95
N GLY A 117 -8.01 20.19 -13.16
CA GLY A 117 -9.02 20.46 -12.16
C GLY A 117 -8.70 19.76 -10.85
N GLU A 118 -9.35 20.22 -9.79
CA GLU A 118 -9.20 19.65 -8.46
C GLU A 118 -10.16 18.46 -8.29
N MET A 119 -9.64 17.43 -7.64
CA MET A 119 -10.38 16.23 -7.23
C MET A 119 -10.01 15.90 -5.79
N SER A 120 -11.00 15.56 -4.98
CA SER A 120 -10.78 15.10 -3.61
C SER A 120 -10.71 13.58 -3.57
N PHE A 121 -9.97 13.00 -2.63
CA PHE A 121 -9.87 11.55 -2.49
C PHE A 121 -9.85 11.20 -1.00
N LEU A 122 -10.53 10.10 -0.63
CA LEU A 122 -10.54 9.61 0.74
C LEU A 122 -9.19 8.97 1.09
N GLN A 123 -8.61 9.38 2.23
CA GLN A 123 -7.42 8.81 2.84
C GLN A 123 -7.72 8.30 4.25
N HIS A 124 -6.96 7.30 4.67
CA HIS A 124 -7.01 6.75 6.02
C HIS A 124 -5.82 7.27 6.82
N ASN A 125 -6.07 7.91 7.96
CA ASN A 125 -5.05 8.40 8.89
C ASN A 125 -4.64 7.34 9.92
N LYS A 126 -5.61 6.54 10.37
CA LYS A 126 -5.40 5.49 11.39
C LYS A 126 -6.15 4.22 11.00
N CYS A 127 -5.56 3.08 11.34
CA CYS A 127 -6.09 1.75 11.03
C CYS A 127 -5.98 0.84 12.26
N GLU A 128 -6.97 -0.05 12.43
CA GLU A 128 -7.00 -1.04 13.50
C GLU A 128 -7.55 -2.37 13.01
N CYS A 129 -7.15 -3.45 13.68
CA CYS A 129 -7.74 -4.78 13.48
C CYS A 129 -9.04 -4.89 14.28
N ARG A 130 -10.17 -5.09 13.59
CA ARG A 130 -11.49 -5.25 14.21
C ARG A 130 -12.12 -6.59 13.81
N PRO A 131 -12.98 -7.20 14.64
CA PRO A 131 -13.70 -8.43 14.27
C PRO A 131 -14.54 -8.22 13.00
N LYS A 132 -14.41 -9.15 12.05
CA LYS A 132 -15.24 -9.17 10.85
C LYS A 132 -16.69 -9.33 11.25
N LYS A 133 -17.56 -8.50 10.66
CA LYS A 133 -19.00 -8.71 10.79
C LYS A 133 -19.38 -9.93 9.97
N ASP A 134 -19.88 -10.99 10.60
CA ASP A 134 -20.29 -12.22 9.92
C ASP A 134 -21.28 -11.93 8.78
N ARG A 135 -20.79 -11.96 7.54
CA ARG A 135 -21.63 -11.91 6.32
C ARG A 135 -22.36 -13.24 6.08
N ALA A 136 -22.09 -14.27 6.87
CA ALA A 136 -22.58 -15.64 6.72
C ALA A 136 -24.10 -15.83 6.91
N ARG A 137 -24.88 -14.79 7.23
CA ARG A 137 -26.35 -14.90 7.39
C ARG A 137 -27.18 -14.21 6.30
N GLN A 138 -26.59 -13.38 5.42
CA GLN A 138 -27.38 -12.62 4.45
C GLN A 138 -27.62 -13.32 3.10
N GLU A 139 -26.87 -14.38 2.77
CA GLU A 139 -27.02 -15.07 1.47
C GLU A 139 -28.07 -16.19 1.46
N LYS A 140 -28.72 -16.49 2.60
CA LYS A 140 -29.73 -17.57 2.70
C LYS A 140 -31.19 -17.13 2.79
N CYS A 141 -31.52 -15.84 2.61
CA CYS A 141 -32.90 -15.36 2.74
C CYS A 141 -33.52 -14.78 1.45
N SER A 142 -33.08 -15.22 0.27
CA SER A 142 -33.69 -14.82 -1.01
C SER A 142 -33.96 -15.95 -2.01
N GLN A 143 -33.70 -17.22 -1.64
CA GLN A 143 -34.06 -18.37 -2.47
C GLN A 143 -34.76 -19.44 -1.62
N GLY A 144 -36.09 -19.47 -1.74
CA GLY A 144 -36.93 -20.47 -1.07
C GLY A 144 -38.42 -20.22 -1.32
N HIS A 145 -38.84 -20.27 -2.58
CA HIS A 145 -40.25 -20.49 -2.90
C HIS A 145 -40.65 -21.88 -2.39
N SER A 146 -41.65 -21.89 -1.51
CA SER A 146 -42.68 -22.94 -1.31
C SER A 146 -42.30 -24.39 -1.61
N LEU A 147 -42.22 -25.23 -0.57
CA LEU A 147 -43.01 -26.46 -0.41
C LEU A 147 -42.84 -26.93 1.04
N GLY A 148 -43.96 -27.05 1.77
CA GLY A 148 -43.96 -27.36 3.19
C GLY A 148 -43.71 -28.83 3.50
N LEU A 149 -43.07 -29.07 4.65
CA LEU A 149 -43.31 -30.26 5.47
C LEU A 149 -42.98 -29.95 6.94
N VAL A 150 -44.01 -30.10 7.77
CA VAL A 150 -44.13 -30.17 9.24
C VAL A 150 -42.89 -30.12 10.14
N ASP A 151 -43.04 -29.27 11.16
CA ASP A 151 -42.24 -29.09 12.39
C ASP A 151 -42.31 -30.33 13.31
N VAL A 152 -41.15 -30.84 13.78
CA VAL A 152 -41.05 -31.71 14.97
C VAL A 152 -39.68 -31.49 15.66
N THR A 153 -39.75 -31.10 16.94
CA THR A 153 -38.77 -31.24 18.05
C THR A 153 -37.69 -30.16 18.27
N SER A 154 -38.07 -29.15 19.04
CA SER A 154 -37.23 -28.59 20.12
C SER A 154 -36.91 -29.65 21.18
N ARG A 155 -35.64 -30.04 21.32
CA ARG A 155 -34.96 -30.26 22.62
C ARG A 155 -33.48 -30.67 22.46
N GLY A 156 -32.59 -29.85 23.00
CA GLY A 156 -31.33 -30.27 23.61
C GLY A 156 -30.10 -30.39 22.69
N GLY A 157 -29.13 -29.48 22.88
CA GLY A 157 -27.78 -29.61 22.35
C GLY A 157 -26.94 -28.36 22.63
N GLU A 158 -26.24 -28.36 23.77
CA GLU A 158 -25.19 -27.37 24.07
C GLU A 158 -24.10 -27.35 22.99
N PRO A 159 -23.47 -26.19 22.74
CA PRO A 159 -22.06 -26.18 22.40
C PRO A 159 -21.29 -25.37 23.44
N GLY A 160 -20.88 -26.06 24.50
CA GLY A 160 -19.78 -25.63 25.34
C GLY A 160 -18.45 -25.80 24.60
N TRP A 161 -17.85 -24.69 24.17
CA TRP A 161 -16.40 -24.59 23.96
C TRP A 161 -15.92 -23.21 24.43
N ARG A 162 -15.90 -23.03 25.75
CA ARG A 162 -15.00 -22.06 26.38
C ARG A 162 -13.60 -22.68 26.30
N LYS A 163 -12.81 -22.30 25.30
CA LYS A 163 -11.37 -22.58 25.30
C LYS A 163 -10.72 -21.45 26.09
N GLU A 164 -10.35 -21.72 27.34
CA GLU A 164 -9.43 -20.86 28.09
C GLU A 164 -8.13 -20.72 27.28
N PRO A 165 -7.52 -19.52 27.21
CA PRO A 165 -6.19 -19.38 26.64
C PRO A 165 -5.17 -20.10 27.54
N PRO A 166 -4.12 -20.73 26.97
CA PRO A 166 -3.08 -21.36 27.78
C PRO A 166 -2.44 -20.33 28.71
N SER A 167 -2.46 -20.63 30.00
CA SER A 167 -1.79 -19.87 31.05
C SER A 167 -0.27 -19.84 30.77
N GLY A 168 0.22 -18.76 30.18
CA GLY A 168 1.66 -18.63 29.92
C GLY A 168 2.12 -17.47 29.05
N PHE A 169 1.25 -16.71 28.41
CA PHE A 169 1.67 -15.52 27.65
C PHE A 169 1.48 -14.26 28.50
N ARG A 170 2.58 -13.69 28.97
CA ARG A 170 2.59 -12.36 29.57
C ARG A 170 2.37 -11.34 28.46
N GLU A 171 1.27 -10.59 28.53
CA GLU A 171 1.13 -9.33 27.80
C GLU A 171 2.31 -8.40 28.15
N PRO A 172 3.02 -7.82 27.17
CA PRO A 172 3.82 -6.64 27.41
C PRO A 172 2.89 -5.44 27.46
N ASP A 173 2.82 -4.80 28.63
CA ASP A 173 2.12 -3.53 28.85
C ASP A 173 2.62 -2.48 27.86
N VAL A 174 1.81 -2.15 26.84
CA VAL A 174 1.99 -0.93 26.06
C VAL A 174 1.37 0.21 26.88
N SER A 175 2.21 0.84 27.71
CA SER A 175 1.86 2.11 28.33
C SER A 175 1.83 3.22 27.27
N PRO A 176 0.81 4.10 27.26
CA PRO A 176 0.84 5.30 26.43
C PRO A 176 1.93 6.25 26.95
N GLY A 177 2.87 6.62 26.07
CA GLY A 177 3.95 7.55 26.37
C GLY A 177 3.41 8.90 26.86
N LYS A 178 3.97 9.37 27.98
CA LYS A 178 3.80 10.74 28.47
C LYS A 178 4.46 11.72 27.49
N THR A 179 3.73 12.76 27.16
CA THR A 179 4.24 14.01 26.60
C THR A 179 5.12 14.71 27.64
N ASP A 180 6.40 14.91 27.33
CA ASP A 180 7.29 15.75 28.13
C ASP A 180 7.17 17.23 27.71
N THR A 181 7.03 18.08 28.74
CA THR A 181 7.18 19.55 28.71
C THR A 181 8.63 19.89 29.05
#